data_AF-A0A9D8KCH5-F1
#
_entry.id   AF-A0A9D8KCH5-F1
#
_cell.length_a   1.000
_cell.length_b   1.000
_cell.length_c   1.000
_cell.angle_alpha   90.00
_cell.angle_beta   90.00
_cell.angle_gamma   90.00
#
_symmetry.space_group_name_H-M   'P 1'
#
loop_
_entity.id
_entity.type
_entity.pdbx_description
1 polymer ?
#
loop_
_entity_poly.entity_id
_entity_poly.type
_entity_poly.pdbx_seq_one_letter_code
_entity_poly.pdbx_strand_id
1 'polypeptide(L)'
;MEKSEKKFVPAALYLTAAVVGLLFPTHMVEGWIFLSIPAVFLALITLFFYRRHISLFGPTLFFLVAYITRTLPFYTLGLMFAFPIALYLITIRFFKSLWRDESPPSFGEVGEINKTSIVYGLVVIAVSSSALILWYWLFDPDIEVFTQYFPDVELLKLLVGGVVFAFVNSIVEEVVYRGILWNGLEEIFGSVHAVIAVQAVIFGVIHYWGIPNGILGAVMATVYGLFMGIIRNRAGGLLMPILVHTFADMTIFLILLNIVGRI
;
A
#
# COMPACT_ATOMS: atom_id res chain seq x y z
N MET A 1 -5.41 28.20 19.49
CA MET A 1 -4.71 27.02 20.06
C MET A 1 -5.65 25.84 20.27
N GLU A 2 -6.75 25.99 21.00
CA GLU A 2 -7.62 24.84 21.35
C GLU A 2 -8.26 24.09 20.15
N LYS A 3 -8.58 24.77 19.04
CA LYS A 3 -9.10 24.13 17.81
C LYS A 3 -8.04 23.36 17.01
N SER A 4 -6.76 23.75 17.08
CA SER A 4 -5.67 23.06 16.35
C SER A 4 -5.22 21.80 17.09
N GLU A 5 -5.19 21.83 18.43
CA GLU A 5 -4.90 20.66 19.27
C GLU A 5 -5.96 19.56 19.09
N LYS A 6 -7.24 19.93 18.95
CA LYS A 6 -8.35 18.98 18.73
C LYS A 6 -8.25 18.18 17.43
N LYS A 7 -7.57 18.71 16.39
CA LYS A 7 -7.33 17.98 15.12
C LYS A 7 -6.00 17.22 15.11
N PHE A 8 -5.02 17.68 15.88
CA PHE A 8 -3.67 17.09 15.88
C PHE A 8 -3.65 15.67 16.46
N VAL A 9 -4.37 15.43 17.57
CA VAL A 9 -4.36 14.11 18.22
C VAL A 9 -4.95 13.01 17.32
N PRO A 10 -6.14 13.16 16.70
CA PRO A 10 -6.65 12.20 15.73
C PRO A 10 -5.68 11.93 14.57
N ALA A 11 -5.05 12.99 14.04
CA ALA A 11 -4.08 12.85 12.96
C ALA A 11 -2.87 12.00 13.37
N ALA A 12 -2.25 12.33 14.50
CA ALA A 12 -1.09 11.61 15.01
C ALA A 12 -1.39 10.13 15.31
N LEU A 13 -2.53 9.83 15.95
CA LEU A 13 -2.93 8.46 16.24
C LEU A 13 -3.18 7.64 14.97
N TYR A 14 -3.86 8.23 13.98
CA TYR A 14 -4.12 7.54 12.72
C TYR A 14 -2.85 7.27 11.93
N LEU A 15 -1.96 8.26 11.80
CA LEU A 15 -0.67 8.08 11.12
C LEU A 15 0.18 7.03 11.81
N THR A 16 0.15 7.02 13.15
CA THR A 16 0.84 5.98 13.91
C THR A 16 0.25 4.60 13.62
N ALA A 17 -1.08 4.48 13.60
CA ALA A 17 -1.73 3.23 13.25
C ALA A 17 -1.41 2.76 11.83
N ALA A 18 -1.38 3.67 10.85
CA ALA A 18 -1.02 3.37 9.48
C ALA A 18 0.42 2.88 9.36
N VAL A 19 1.39 3.62 9.92
CA VAL A 19 2.81 3.25 9.85
C VAL A 19 3.04 1.93 10.57
N VAL A 20 2.66 1.83 11.85
CA VAL A 20 2.87 0.59 12.63
C VAL A 20 2.12 -0.59 12.03
N GLY A 21 0.89 -0.38 11.58
CA GLY A 21 0.04 -1.41 11.02
C GLY A 21 0.43 -1.86 9.61
N LEU A 22 1.26 -1.11 8.89
CA LEU A 22 1.77 -1.47 7.56
C LEU A 22 3.25 -1.86 7.55
N LEU A 23 4.01 -1.52 8.60
CA LEU A 23 5.38 -1.98 8.75
C LEU A 23 5.42 -3.51 8.76
N PHE A 24 6.42 -4.06 8.08
CA PHE A 24 6.71 -5.48 8.10
C PHE A 24 7.41 -5.83 9.42
N PRO A 25 6.80 -6.64 10.30
CA PRO A 25 7.50 -7.20 11.46
C PRO A 25 8.35 -8.38 10.97
N THR A 26 9.31 -8.15 10.08
CA THR A 26 10.14 -9.21 9.52
C THR A 26 11.58 -9.00 9.96
N HIS A 27 12.08 -9.99 10.70
CA HIS A 27 13.47 -10.18 11.15
C HIS A 27 13.99 -9.31 12.29
N MET A 28 13.37 -8.17 12.62
CA MET A 28 13.97 -7.24 13.59
C MET A 28 13.64 -7.53 15.06
N VAL A 29 12.69 -8.41 15.37
CA VAL A 29 12.35 -8.67 16.78
C VAL A 29 12.03 -10.13 17.08
N GLU A 30 12.98 -10.78 17.75
CA GLU A 30 12.76 -12.08 18.37
C GLU A 30 11.93 -11.90 19.65
N GLY A 31 10.72 -12.46 19.67
CA GLY A 31 9.92 -12.60 20.88
C GLY A 31 8.49 -12.04 20.81
N TRP A 32 7.53 -12.85 21.26
CA TRP A 32 6.09 -12.54 21.30
C TRP A 32 5.75 -11.24 22.05
N ILE A 33 6.57 -10.82 23.01
CA ILE A 33 6.39 -9.59 23.78
C ILE A 33 6.53 -8.37 22.86
N PHE A 34 7.53 -8.35 21.98
CA PHE A 34 7.74 -7.23 21.08
C PHE A 34 6.71 -7.16 19.95
N LEU A 35 6.12 -8.30 19.57
CA LEU A 35 5.01 -8.34 18.61
C LEU A 35 3.68 -7.91 19.25
N SER A 36 3.47 -8.18 20.54
CA SER A 36 2.21 -7.87 21.23
C SER A 36 2.07 -6.41 21.65
N ILE A 37 3.15 -5.70 21.98
CA ILE A 37 3.07 -4.27 22.37
C ILE A 37 2.44 -3.42 21.24
N PRO A 38 2.91 -3.47 19.98
CA PRO A 38 2.30 -2.69 18.91
C PRO A 38 0.86 -3.13 18.63
N ALA A 39 0.53 -4.42 18.73
CA ALA A 39 -0.85 -4.89 18.58
C ALA A 39 -1.79 -4.29 19.65
N VAL A 40 -1.37 -4.27 20.92
CA VAL A 40 -2.14 -3.65 22.01
C VAL A 40 -2.30 -2.16 21.75
N PHE A 41 -1.23 -1.48 21.34
CA PHE A 41 -1.30 -0.05 21.03
C PHE A 41 -2.25 0.26 19.85
N LEU A 42 -2.19 -0.52 18.77
CA LEU A 42 -3.11 -0.44 17.64
C LEU A 42 -4.57 -0.73 18.07
N ALA A 43 -4.79 -1.67 18.98
CA ALA A 43 -6.11 -1.97 19.53
C ALA A 43 -6.67 -0.80 20.35
N LEU A 44 -5.83 -0.12 21.14
CA LEU A 44 -6.21 1.08 21.88
C LEU A 44 -6.56 2.25 20.94
N ILE A 45 -5.78 2.46 19.87
CA ILE A 45 -6.09 3.48 18.85
C ILE A 45 -7.42 3.15 18.15
N THR A 46 -7.63 1.89 17.78
CA THR A 46 -8.86 1.43 17.13
C THR A 46 -10.07 1.66 18.04
N LEU A 47 -9.95 1.33 19.33
CA LEU A 47 -11.00 1.59 20.34
C LEU A 47 -11.26 3.08 20.56
N PHE A 48 -10.20 3.90 20.55
CA PHE A 48 -10.33 5.35 20.61
C PHE A 48 -11.19 5.87 19.44
N PHE A 49 -10.91 5.45 18.21
CA PHE A 49 -11.68 5.88 17.05
C PHE A 49 -13.10 5.31 17.05
N TYR A 50 -13.30 4.06 17.45
CA TYR A 50 -14.65 3.52 17.66
C TYR A 50 -15.51 4.41 18.57
N ARG A 51 -14.92 4.94 19.65
CA ARG A 51 -15.65 5.77 20.63
C ARG A 51 -15.75 7.25 20.26
N ARG A 52 -14.81 7.80 19.48
CA ARG A 52 -14.66 9.25 19.29
C ARG A 52 -14.80 9.70 17.83
N HIS A 53 -14.39 8.88 16.86
CA HIS A 53 -14.48 9.19 15.42
C HIS A 53 -14.73 7.91 14.62
N ILE A 54 -16.01 7.52 14.55
CA ILE A 54 -16.43 6.22 14.01
C ILE A 54 -16.05 6.02 12.53
N SER A 55 -15.93 7.09 11.74
CA SER A 55 -15.43 7.07 10.35
C SER A 55 -14.00 6.51 10.22
N LEU A 56 -13.15 6.71 11.23
CA LEU A 56 -11.77 6.22 11.27
C LEU A 56 -11.64 4.81 11.87
N PHE A 57 -12.72 4.25 12.43
CA PHE A 57 -12.70 2.91 13.02
C PHE A 57 -12.35 1.83 11.98
N GLY A 58 -13.01 1.85 10.81
CA GLY A 58 -12.78 0.86 9.76
C GLY A 58 -11.31 0.79 9.33
N PRO A 59 -10.69 1.90 8.89
CA PRO A 59 -9.28 1.91 8.49
C PRO A 59 -8.31 1.51 9.61
N THR A 60 -8.57 1.91 10.86
CA THR A 60 -7.69 1.54 11.98
C THR A 60 -7.85 0.07 12.40
N LEU A 61 -9.05 -0.48 12.32
CA LEU A 61 -9.30 -1.92 12.46
C LEU A 61 -8.56 -2.71 11.37
N PHE A 62 -8.56 -2.20 10.14
CA PHE A 62 -7.76 -2.80 9.06
C PHE A 62 -6.27 -2.85 9.43
N PHE A 63 -5.68 -1.73 9.89
CA PHE A 63 -4.26 -1.69 10.28
C PHE A 63 -3.93 -2.64 11.44
N LEU A 64 -4.82 -2.74 12.44
CA LEU A 64 -4.69 -3.71 13.53
C LEU A 64 -4.69 -5.15 13.03
N VAL A 65 -5.67 -5.52 12.19
CA VAL A 65 -5.83 -6.89 11.70
C VAL A 65 -4.71 -7.24 10.72
N ALA A 66 -4.29 -6.29 9.89
CA ALA A 66 -3.15 -6.44 8.99
C ALA A 66 -1.84 -6.63 9.77
N TYR A 67 -1.64 -5.91 10.87
CA TYR A 67 -0.52 -6.16 11.77
C TYR A 67 -0.56 -7.57 12.37
N ILE A 68 -1.69 -7.96 12.99
CA ILE A 68 -1.83 -9.27 13.65
C ILE A 68 -1.59 -10.41 12.65
N THR A 69 -2.20 -10.35 11.46
CA THR A 69 -2.07 -11.40 10.43
C THR A 69 -0.63 -11.57 9.98
N ARG A 70 0.16 -10.49 9.90
CA ARG A 70 1.60 -10.57 9.58
C ARG A 70 2.47 -11.13 10.70
N THR A 71 1.98 -11.20 11.93
CA THR A 71 2.68 -11.88 13.04
C THR A 71 2.42 -13.39 13.08
N LEU A 72 1.51 -13.91 12.26
CA LEU A 72 1.16 -15.33 12.25
C LEU A 72 2.16 -16.12 11.39
N PRO A 73 2.62 -17.31 11.85
CA PRO A 73 3.69 -18.07 11.19
C PRO A 73 3.28 -18.79 9.89
N PHE A 74 2.02 -18.68 9.46
CA PHE A 74 1.45 -19.48 8.34
C PHE A 74 0.94 -18.65 7.17
N TYR A 75 1.15 -17.33 7.16
CA TYR A 75 0.59 -16.47 6.11
C TYR A 75 1.58 -16.26 4.95
N THR A 76 1.14 -16.57 3.74
CA THR A 76 1.84 -16.21 2.49
C THR A 76 1.60 -14.73 2.18
N LEU A 77 2.55 -14.08 1.49
CA LEU A 77 2.56 -12.63 1.20
C LEU A 77 1.20 -12.10 0.67
N GLY A 78 0.55 -12.83 -0.23
CA GLY A 78 -0.75 -12.44 -0.79
C GLY A 78 -1.94 -12.58 0.19
N LEU A 79 -1.90 -13.56 1.10
CA LEU A 79 -2.97 -13.76 2.09
C LEU A 79 -2.88 -12.76 3.25
N MET A 80 -1.70 -12.18 3.50
CA MET A 80 -1.47 -11.22 4.59
C MET A 80 -2.39 -9.99 4.51
N PHE A 81 -2.74 -9.55 3.31
CA PHE A 81 -3.65 -8.42 3.11
C PHE A 81 -5.06 -8.83 2.67
N ALA A 82 -5.23 -9.99 2.05
CA ALA A 82 -6.54 -10.44 1.58
C ALA A 82 -7.58 -10.53 2.71
N PHE A 83 -7.22 -11.12 3.86
CA PHE A 83 -8.14 -11.22 5.00
C PHE A 83 -8.46 -9.86 5.63
N PRO A 84 -7.48 -9.00 5.98
CA PRO A 84 -7.76 -7.64 6.46
C PRO A 84 -8.59 -6.81 5.47
N ILE A 85 -8.30 -6.88 4.17
CA ILE A 85 -9.08 -6.17 3.13
C ILE A 85 -10.51 -6.71 3.13
N ALA A 86 -10.72 -8.02 3.08
CA ALA A 86 -12.06 -8.62 3.05
C ALA A 86 -12.86 -8.22 4.30
N LEU A 87 -12.24 -8.28 5.48
CA LEU A 87 -12.87 -7.84 6.72
C LEU A 87 -13.26 -6.35 6.65
N TYR A 88 -12.35 -5.49 6.20
CA TYR A 88 -12.62 -4.07 6.02
C TYR A 88 -13.80 -3.83 5.07
N LEU A 89 -13.82 -4.48 3.89
CA LEU A 89 -14.89 -4.38 2.91
C LEU A 89 -16.24 -4.83 3.46
N ILE A 90 -16.26 -5.96 4.19
CA ILE A 90 -17.47 -6.46 4.88
C ILE A 90 -17.92 -5.42 5.92
N THR A 91 -17.01 -4.92 6.75
CA THR A 91 -17.31 -3.92 7.78
C THR A 91 -17.94 -2.67 7.18
N ILE A 92 -17.35 -2.05 6.15
CA ILE A 92 -17.94 -0.86 5.53
C ILE A 92 -19.24 -1.16 4.78
N ARG A 93 -19.46 -2.40 4.30
CA ARG A 93 -20.67 -2.80 3.59
C ARG A 93 -21.89 -2.93 4.50
N PHE A 94 -21.69 -3.35 5.75
CA PHE A 94 -22.75 -3.53 6.73
C PHE A 94 -22.93 -2.33 7.66
N PHE A 95 -21.89 -1.54 7.90
CA PHE A 95 -21.93 -0.41 8.82
C PHE A 95 -21.78 0.92 8.08
N LYS A 96 -22.90 1.44 7.54
CA LYS A 96 -22.94 2.75 6.87
C LYS A 96 -22.53 3.92 7.77
N SER A 97 -22.60 3.76 9.09
CA SER A 97 -22.08 4.76 10.05
C SER A 97 -20.58 5.00 9.92
N LEU A 98 -19.85 4.13 9.22
CA LEU A 98 -18.42 4.27 8.91
C LEU A 98 -18.17 5.09 7.65
N TRP A 99 -19.21 5.42 6.89
CA TRP A 99 -19.11 6.20 5.66
C TRP A 99 -18.92 7.67 6.00
N ARG A 100 -18.05 8.33 5.23
CA ARG A 100 -17.87 9.78 5.32
C ARG A 100 -19.00 10.46 4.55
N ASP A 101 -19.63 11.45 5.17
CA ASP A 101 -20.67 12.27 4.53
C ASP A 101 -21.77 11.42 3.85
N GLU A 102 -22.12 10.28 4.46
CA GLU A 102 -23.08 9.27 3.96
C GLU A 102 -22.76 8.67 2.58
N SER A 103 -21.55 8.88 2.07
CA SER A 103 -21.08 8.38 0.79
C SER A 103 -20.13 7.19 1.00
N PRO A 104 -20.28 6.09 0.21
CA PRO A 104 -19.34 4.98 0.30
C PRO A 104 -17.92 5.47 -0.03
N PRO A 105 -16.88 4.81 0.50
CA PRO A 105 -15.51 5.16 0.16
C PRO A 105 -15.30 5.14 -1.37
N SER A 106 -14.69 6.20 -1.90
CA SER A 106 -14.50 6.40 -3.34
C SER A 106 -13.60 5.36 -4.02
N PHE A 107 -12.95 4.47 -3.25
CA PHE A 107 -12.16 3.38 -3.81
C PHE A 107 -13.00 2.22 -4.37
N GLY A 108 -14.30 2.16 -4.05
CA GLY A 108 -15.24 1.24 -4.71
C GLY A 108 -15.57 1.65 -6.15
N GLU A 109 -15.12 2.84 -6.57
CA GLU A 109 -15.31 3.32 -7.93
C GLU A 109 -14.18 2.85 -8.85
N VAL A 110 -14.57 2.40 -10.03
CA VAL A 110 -13.65 2.04 -11.12
C VAL A 110 -12.85 3.28 -11.57
N GLY A 111 -13.50 4.45 -11.57
CA GLY A 111 -12.95 5.70 -12.07
C GLY A 111 -13.08 5.86 -13.59
N GLU A 112 -12.72 7.03 -14.08
CA GLU A 112 -12.76 7.39 -15.50
C GLU A 112 -11.48 6.97 -16.26
N ILE A 113 -11.68 6.22 -17.35
CA ILE A 113 -10.66 5.98 -18.37
C ILE A 113 -10.91 6.96 -19.51
N ASN A 114 -10.06 7.99 -19.60
CA ASN A 114 -10.10 8.98 -20.65
C ASN A 114 -8.70 9.18 -21.26
N LYS A 115 -8.61 9.92 -22.37
CA LYS A 115 -7.33 10.15 -23.06
C LYS A 115 -6.26 10.74 -22.13
N THR A 116 -6.66 11.62 -21.22
CA THR A 116 -5.75 12.24 -20.27
C THR A 116 -5.20 11.22 -19.30
N SER A 117 -6.04 10.42 -18.64
CA SER A 117 -5.58 9.39 -17.70
C SER A 117 -4.71 8.32 -18.36
N ILE A 118 -5.02 7.95 -19.62
CA ILE A 118 -4.16 7.05 -20.42
C ILE A 118 -2.78 7.66 -20.67
N VAL A 119 -2.70 8.91 -21.14
CA VAL A 119 -1.42 9.57 -21.43
C VAL A 119 -0.57 9.70 -20.16
N TYR A 120 -1.16 10.13 -19.05
CA TYR A 120 -0.45 10.17 -17.76
C TYR A 120 0.02 8.78 -17.33
N GLY A 121 -0.82 7.76 -17.47
CA GLY A 121 -0.46 6.38 -17.15
C GLY A 121 0.73 5.90 -17.98
N LEU A 122 0.71 6.09 -19.30
CA LEU A 122 1.81 5.71 -20.19
C LEU A 122 3.12 6.44 -19.86
N VAL A 123 3.05 7.73 -19.53
CA VAL A 123 4.23 8.50 -19.10
C VAL A 123 4.77 7.94 -17.78
N VAL A 124 3.91 7.66 -16.81
CA VAL A 124 4.34 7.09 -15.52
C VAL A 124 4.95 5.71 -15.72
N ILE A 125 4.37 4.85 -16.55
CA ILE A 125 4.93 3.54 -16.89
C ILE A 125 6.33 3.70 -17.51
N ALA A 126 6.49 4.55 -18.53
CA ALA A 126 7.78 4.74 -19.18
C ALA A 126 8.84 5.26 -18.20
N VAL A 127 8.49 6.24 -17.37
CA VAL A 127 9.41 6.84 -16.39
C VAL A 127 9.73 5.86 -15.27
N SER A 128 8.76 5.17 -14.69
CA SER A 128 8.98 4.24 -13.58
C SER A 128 9.77 3.02 -14.03
N SER A 129 9.44 2.42 -15.17
CA SER A 129 10.17 1.28 -15.71
C SER A 129 11.63 1.65 -16.01
N SER A 130 11.85 2.82 -16.64
CA SER A 130 13.21 3.30 -16.91
C SER A 130 13.97 3.56 -15.62
N ALA A 131 13.34 4.19 -14.63
CA ALA A 131 13.95 4.47 -13.34
C ALA A 131 14.31 3.20 -12.57
N LEU A 132 13.46 2.16 -12.60
CA LEU A 132 13.73 0.85 -11.99
C LEU A 132 14.90 0.13 -12.65
N ILE A 133 14.95 0.12 -13.98
CA ILE A 133 16.06 -0.49 -14.73
C ILE A 133 17.37 0.24 -14.42
N LEU A 134 17.37 1.58 -14.48
CA LEU A 134 18.53 2.39 -14.15
C LEU A 134 18.95 2.22 -12.69
N TRP A 135 18.00 2.14 -11.77
CA TRP A 135 18.28 1.89 -10.36
C TRP A 135 19.00 0.56 -10.16
N TYR A 136 18.51 -0.51 -10.77
CA TYR A 136 19.15 -1.82 -10.72
C TYR A 136 20.57 -1.77 -11.32
N TRP A 137 20.73 -1.17 -12.50
CA TRP A 137 22.02 -1.15 -13.22
C TRP A 137 23.09 -0.26 -12.58
N LEU A 138 22.69 0.87 -11.99
CA LEU A 138 23.63 1.88 -11.50
C LEU A 138 23.99 1.71 -10.03
N PHE A 139 23.14 1.05 -9.24
CA PHE A 139 23.28 1.03 -7.77
C PHE A 139 23.46 -0.37 -7.18
N ASP A 140 23.40 -1.43 -8.00
CA ASP A 140 23.62 -2.83 -7.58
C ASP A 140 22.91 -3.18 -6.25
N PRO A 141 21.57 -3.05 -6.21
CA PRO A 141 20.82 -3.21 -4.98
C PRO A 141 20.82 -4.67 -4.52
N ASP A 142 20.96 -4.90 -3.22
CA ASP A 142 20.81 -6.23 -2.63
C ASP A 142 19.33 -6.66 -2.63
N ILE A 143 18.92 -7.34 -3.70
CA ILE A 143 17.59 -7.90 -3.89
C ILE A 143 17.61 -9.42 -4.09
N GLU A 144 18.73 -10.07 -3.77
CA GLU A 144 18.88 -11.52 -3.93
C GLU A 144 17.87 -12.29 -3.06
N VAL A 145 17.51 -11.75 -1.89
CA VAL A 145 16.48 -12.34 -1.01
C VAL A 145 15.13 -12.57 -1.71
N PHE A 146 14.81 -11.83 -2.78
CA PHE A 146 13.57 -12.02 -3.53
C PHE A 146 13.66 -13.12 -4.59
N THR A 147 14.88 -13.49 -4.99
CA THR A 147 15.10 -14.53 -6.02
C THR A 147 14.77 -15.94 -5.51
N GLN A 148 14.86 -16.17 -4.19
CA GLN A 148 14.55 -17.46 -3.57
C GLN A 148 13.08 -17.90 -3.74
N TYR A 149 12.18 -16.97 -4.09
CA TYR A 149 10.76 -17.26 -4.29
C TYR A 149 10.43 -17.76 -5.69
N PHE A 150 11.39 -17.78 -6.62
CA PHE A 150 11.17 -18.26 -7.98
C PHE A 150 11.19 -19.80 -8.01
N PRO A 151 10.09 -20.46 -8.40
CA PRO A 151 10.07 -21.91 -8.52
C PRO A 151 10.83 -22.38 -9.76
N ASP A 152 11.37 -23.59 -9.70
CA ASP A 152 12.02 -24.21 -10.85
C ASP A 152 10.98 -24.79 -11.83
N VAL A 153 10.38 -23.90 -12.64
CA VAL A 153 9.39 -24.23 -13.65
C VAL A 153 9.72 -23.57 -15.00
N GLU A 154 9.07 -24.04 -16.06
CA GLU A 154 9.21 -23.50 -17.41
C GLU A 154 8.99 -21.98 -17.49
N LEU A 155 9.75 -21.30 -18.36
CA LEU A 155 9.70 -19.84 -18.54
C LEU A 155 8.27 -19.33 -18.79
N LEU A 156 7.47 -20.01 -19.61
CA LEU A 156 6.09 -19.59 -19.87
C LEU A 156 5.23 -19.58 -18.59
N LYS A 157 5.40 -20.57 -17.70
CA LYS A 157 4.71 -20.64 -16.41
C LYS A 157 5.17 -19.51 -15.49
N LEU A 158 6.47 -19.19 -15.51
CA LEU A 158 7.00 -18.03 -14.79
C LEU A 158 6.41 -16.72 -15.31
N LEU A 159 6.39 -16.50 -16.63
CA LEU A 159 5.84 -15.28 -17.24
C LEU A 159 4.35 -15.09 -16.92
N VAL A 160 3.55 -16.16 -17.06
CA VAL A 160 2.11 -16.11 -16.70
C VAL A 160 1.94 -15.86 -15.21
N GLY A 161 2.69 -16.58 -14.37
CA GLY A 161 2.66 -16.39 -12.90
C GLY A 161 3.07 -14.99 -12.48
N GLY A 162 4.10 -14.42 -13.11
CA GLY A 162 4.58 -13.06 -12.85
C GLY A 162 3.58 -11.98 -13.22
N VAL A 163 2.90 -12.12 -14.38
CA VAL A 163 1.81 -11.20 -14.77
C VAL A 163 0.65 -11.27 -13.78
N VAL A 164 0.22 -12.47 -13.40
CA VAL A 164 -0.85 -12.66 -12.42
C VAL A 164 -0.45 -12.09 -11.07
N PHE A 165 0.77 -12.35 -10.63
CA PHE A 165 1.31 -11.80 -9.38
C PHE A 165 1.33 -10.28 -9.39
N ALA A 166 1.91 -9.65 -10.43
CA ALA A 166 1.97 -8.20 -10.58
C ALA A 166 0.57 -7.54 -10.57
N PHE A 167 -0.39 -8.18 -11.25
CA PHE A 167 -1.77 -7.68 -11.26
C PHE A 167 -2.45 -7.80 -9.89
N VAL A 168 -2.29 -8.94 -9.20
CA VAL A 168 -2.86 -9.13 -7.86
C VAL A 168 -2.17 -8.23 -6.82
N ASN A 169 -0.86 -8.11 -6.88
CA ASN A 169 -0.07 -7.26 -5.99
C ASN A 169 -0.49 -5.80 -6.13
N SER A 170 -0.54 -5.28 -7.35
CA SER A 170 -1.00 -3.92 -7.61
C SER A 170 -2.44 -3.68 -7.13
N ILE A 171 -3.38 -4.62 -7.27
CA ILE A 171 -4.72 -4.50 -6.68
C ILE A 171 -4.63 -4.34 -5.16
N VAL A 172 -3.89 -5.23 -4.49
CA VAL A 172 -3.74 -5.22 -3.03
C VAL A 172 -3.14 -3.90 -2.57
N GLU A 173 -2.03 -3.48 -3.15
CA GLU A 173 -1.36 -2.24 -2.75
C GLU A 173 -2.22 -1.01 -3.02
N GLU A 174 -2.83 -0.89 -4.20
CA GLU A 174 -3.67 0.27 -4.51
C GLU A 174 -4.92 0.33 -3.62
N VAL A 175 -5.54 -0.81 -3.29
CA VAL A 175 -6.64 -0.84 -2.31
C VAL A 175 -6.17 -0.38 -0.94
N VAL A 176 -5.00 -0.84 -0.47
CA VAL A 176 -4.47 -0.47 0.85
C VAL A 176 -4.11 1.01 0.91
N TYR A 177 -3.30 1.51 -0.02
CA TYR A 177 -2.74 2.86 0.03
C TYR A 177 -3.68 3.93 -0.53
N ARG A 178 -4.32 3.66 -1.68
CA ARG A 178 -5.15 4.64 -2.41
C ARG A 178 -6.65 4.46 -2.13
N GLY A 179 -7.00 3.38 -1.41
CA GLY A 179 -8.33 3.15 -0.84
C GLY A 179 -8.39 3.36 0.66
N ILE A 180 -7.92 2.40 1.45
CA ILE A 180 -8.14 2.35 2.91
C ILE A 180 -7.40 3.47 3.64
N LEU A 181 -6.09 3.62 3.37
CA LEU A 181 -5.27 4.70 3.93
C LEU A 181 -5.77 6.06 3.44
N TRP A 182 -6.00 6.19 2.13
CA TRP A 182 -6.52 7.41 1.51
C TRP A 182 -7.80 7.92 2.19
N ASN A 183 -8.78 7.03 2.43
CA ASN A 183 -10.05 7.39 3.04
C ASN A 183 -9.87 8.00 4.45
N GLY A 184 -9.03 7.40 5.29
CA GLY A 184 -8.77 7.97 6.61
C GLY A 184 -7.93 9.27 6.57
N LEU A 185 -7.01 9.39 5.61
CA LEU A 185 -6.28 10.65 5.40
C LEU A 185 -7.21 11.78 4.92
N GLU A 186 -8.18 11.48 4.07
CA GLU A 186 -9.18 12.44 3.61
C GLU A 186 -10.03 12.98 4.77
N GLU A 187 -10.43 12.11 5.68
CA GLU A 187 -11.18 12.46 6.91
C GLU A 187 -10.37 13.38 7.83
N ILE A 188 -9.06 13.14 7.95
CA ILE A 188 -8.19 13.88 8.87
C ILE A 188 -7.77 15.24 8.30
N PHE A 189 -7.30 15.25 7.05
CA PHE A 189 -6.68 16.43 6.47
C PHE A 189 -7.66 17.30 5.70
N GLY A 190 -8.71 16.73 5.10
CA GLY A 190 -9.64 17.44 4.22
C GLY A 190 -8.98 18.11 3.01
N SER A 191 -7.70 17.82 2.73
CA SER A 191 -6.91 18.40 1.65
C SER A 191 -6.31 17.28 0.81
N VAL A 192 -6.73 17.20 -0.45
CA VAL A 192 -6.24 16.19 -1.39
C VAL A 192 -4.72 16.22 -1.57
N HIS A 193 -4.11 17.40 -1.52
CA HIS A 193 -2.66 17.56 -1.63
C HIS A 193 -1.94 16.93 -0.43
N ALA A 194 -2.48 17.11 0.78
CA ALA A 194 -1.94 16.49 1.99
C ALA A 194 -2.13 14.96 1.95
N VAL A 195 -3.29 14.49 1.47
CA VAL A 195 -3.55 13.06 1.29
C VAL A 195 -2.53 12.45 0.34
N ILE A 196 -2.34 13.03 -0.85
CA ILE A 196 -1.36 12.57 -1.86
C ILE A 196 0.05 12.55 -1.28
N ALA A 197 0.48 13.60 -0.59
CA ALA A 197 1.82 13.68 -0.04
C ALA A 197 2.05 12.63 1.06
N VAL A 198 1.13 12.52 2.02
CA VAL A 198 1.29 11.63 3.17
C VAL A 198 1.21 10.16 2.76
N GLN A 199 0.27 9.77 1.90
CA GLN A 199 0.21 8.38 1.41
C GLN A 199 1.47 8.00 0.64
N ALA A 200 2.05 8.92 -0.14
CA ALA A 200 3.25 8.67 -0.91
C ALA A 200 4.48 8.47 -0.01
N VAL A 201 4.60 9.27 1.05
CA VAL A 201 5.67 9.12 2.04
C VAL A 201 5.54 7.78 2.76
N ILE A 202 4.35 7.43 3.25
CA ILE A 202 4.13 6.13 3.92
C ILE A 202 4.45 4.97 2.97
N PHE A 203 3.97 5.04 1.72
CA PHE A 203 4.29 4.06 0.68
C PHE A 203 5.80 3.88 0.51
N GLY A 204 6.54 4.96 0.32
CA GLY A 204 8.00 4.89 0.14
C GLY A 204 8.76 4.40 1.37
N VAL A 205 8.37 4.82 2.59
CA VAL A 205 9.03 4.35 3.83
C VAL A 205 8.92 2.83 3.98
N ILE A 206 7.77 2.25 3.67
CA ILE A 206 7.57 0.79 3.75
C ILE A 206 8.42 0.06 2.70
N HIS A 207 8.66 0.68 1.54
CA HIS A 207 9.51 0.15 0.49
C HIS A 207 11.01 0.13 0.84
N TYR A 208 11.44 0.74 1.96
CA TYR A 208 12.82 0.60 2.43
C TYR A 208 13.26 -0.88 2.53
N TRP A 209 12.34 -1.77 2.92
CA TRP A 209 12.54 -3.22 2.97
C TRP A 209 11.90 -3.99 1.79
N GLY A 210 11.26 -3.28 0.86
CA GLY A 210 10.58 -3.85 -0.32
C GLY A 210 11.42 -3.68 -1.59
N ILE A 211 10.80 -3.68 -2.78
CA ILE A 211 11.50 -3.35 -4.04
C ILE A 211 10.84 -2.11 -4.67
N PRO A 212 11.60 -1.07 -5.04
CA PRO A 212 13.04 -0.90 -4.86
C PRO A 212 13.43 -0.68 -3.40
N ASN A 213 14.52 -1.30 -2.93
CA ASN A 213 14.92 -1.29 -1.51
C ASN A 213 15.87 -0.14 -1.12
N GLY A 214 16.09 -0.01 0.19
CA GLY A 214 17.02 0.97 0.77
C GLY A 214 16.52 2.41 0.69
N ILE A 215 17.39 3.36 1.04
CA ILE A 215 17.03 4.80 1.08
C ILE A 215 16.63 5.30 -0.31
N LEU A 216 17.42 4.96 -1.33
CA LEU A 216 17.15 5.41 -2.70
C LEU A 216 15.84 4.79 -3.22
N GLY A 217 15.62 3.51 -2.99
CA GLY A 217 14.38 2.83 -3.35
C GLY A 217 13.17 3.44 -2.65
N ALA A 218 13.27 3.73 -1.36
CA ALA A 218 12.22 4.43 -0.61
C ALA A 218 11.89 5.81 -1.20
N VAL A 219 12.90 6.59 -1.59
CA VAL A 219 12.69 7.89 -2.26
C VAL A 219 12.01 7.72 -3.62
N MET A 220 12.47 6.75 -4.43
CA MET A 220 11.85 6.43 -5.72
C MET A 220 10.39 6.00 -5.56
N ALA A 221 10.12 5.14 -4.59
CA ALA A 221 8.77 4.69 -4.26
C ALA A 221 7.89 5.84 -3.73
N THR A 222 8.43 6.80 -2.97
CA THR A 222 7.70 8.02 -2.62
C THR A 222 7.34 8.84 -3.86
N VAL A 223 8.29 9.08 -4.78
CA VAL A 223 8.03 9.83 -6.02
C VAL A 223 6.99 9.12 -6.88
N TYR A 224 7.13 7.80 -7.03
CA TYR A 224 6.15 6.96 -7.71
C TYR A 224 4.78 7.09 -7.03
N GLY A 225 4.73 6.97 -5.71
CA GLY A 225 3.50 7.11 -4.94
C GLY A 225 2.82 8.47 -5.09
N LEU A 226 3.57 9.56 -5.28
CA LEU A 226 3.01 10.87 -5.62
C LEU A 226 2.27 10.83 -6.96
N PHE A 227 2.91 10.26 -7.99
CA PHE A 227 2.27 10.10 -9.31
C PHE A 227 1.03 9.22 -9.25
N MET A 228 1.08 8.11 -8.51
CA MET A 228 -0.08 7.22 -8.32
C MET A 228 -1.23 7.93 -7.61
N GLY A 229 -0.93 8.73 -6.58
CA GLY A 229 -1.94 9.55 -5.90
C GLY A 229 -2.58 10.59 -6.82
N ILE A 230 -1.79 11.22 -7.70
CA ILE A 230 -2.30 12.15 -8.71
C ILE A 230 -3.20 11.42 -9.73
N ILE A 231 -2.78 10.26 -10.22
CA ILE A 231 -3.57 9.43 -11.15
C ILE A 231 -4.90 9.05 -10.50
N ARG A 232 -4.87 8.51 -9.28
CA ARG A 232 -6.09 8.15 -8.54
C ARG A 232 -7.02 9.35 -8.39
N ASN A 233 -6.48 10.49 -7.98
CA ASN A 233 -7.30 11.68 -7.76
C ASN A 233 -7.97 12.18 -9.07
N ARG A 234 -7.24 12.13 -10.18
CA ARG A 234 -7.76 12.56 -11.49
C ARG A 234 -8.74 11.55 -12.09
N ALA A 235 -8.50 10.26 -11.89
CA ALA A 235 -9.37 9.20 -12.40
C ALA A 235 -10.62 9.03 -11.53
N GLY A 236 -10.61 9.47 -10.26
CA GLY A 236 -11.73 9.27 -9.34
C GLY A 236 -11.92 7.82 -8.89
N GLY A 237 -10.97 6.93 -9.18
CA GLY A 237 -11.07 5.51 -8.86
C GLY A 237 -9.73 4.78 -8.96
N LEU A 238 -9.76 3.46 -8.72
CA LEU A 238 -8.54 2.66 -8.59
C LEU A 238 -8.09 1.96 -9.88
N LEU A 239 -8.93 1.87 -10.93
CA LEU A 239 -8.58 1.07 -12.11
C LEU A 239 -7.31 1.58 -12.81
N MET A 240 -7.22 2.88 -13.07
CA MET A 240 -6.03 3.47 -13.71
C MET A 240 -4.76 3.30 -12.87
N PRO A 241 -4.76 3.59 -11.56
CA PRO A 241 -3.63 3.26 -10.69
C PRO A 241 -3.23 1.78 -10.73
N ILE A 242 -4.18 0.86 -10.65
CA ILE A 242 -3.91 -0.59 -10.68
C ILE A 242 -3.21 -0.99 -12.00
N LEU A 243 -3.74 -0.54 -13.13
CA LEU A 243 -3.18 -0.84 -14.44
C LEU A 243 -1.75 -0.32 -14.56
N VAL A 244 -1.50 0.93 -14.16
CA VAL A 244 -0.16 1.54 -14.21
C VAL A 244 0.81 0.81 -13.29
N HIS A 245 0.37 0.44 -12.08
CA HIS A 245 1.19 -0.27 -11.10
C HIS A 245 1.54 -1.68 -11.53
N THR A 246 0.63 -2.39 -12.19
CA THR A 246 0.93 -3.70 -12.78
C THR A 246 2.19 -3.67 -13.65
N PHE A 247 2.42 -2.60 -14.44
CA PHE A 247 3.62 -2.52 -15.28
C PHE A 247 4.91 -2.23 -14.51
N ALA A 248 4.84 -1.48 -13.40
CA ALA A 248 5.99 -1.29 -12.51
C ALA A 248 6.40 -2.65 -11.90
N ASP A 249 5.43 -3.41 -11.39
CA ASP A 249 5.64 -4.75 -10.83
C ASP A 249 6.14 -5.75 -11.88
N MET A 250 5.61 -5.68 -13.10
CA MET A 250 6.12 -6.47 -14.22
C MET A 250 7.57 -6.11 -14.55
N THR A 251 7.96 -4.84 -14.46
CA THR A 251 9.36 -4.42 -14.68
C THR A 251 10.27 -5.02 -13.61
N ILE A 252 9.85 -4.95 -12.35
CA ILE A 252 10.57 -5.58 -11.22
C ILE A 252 10.70 -7.08 -11.45
N PHE A 253 9.60 -7.74 -11.83
CA PHE A 253 9.58 -9.18 -12.11
C PHE A 253 10.56 -9.56 -13.22
N LEU A 254 10.65 -8.77 -14.30
CA LEU A 254 11.61 -8.99 -15.39
C LEU A 254 13.07 -8.80 -14.94
N ILE A 255 13.34 -7.81 -14.09
CA ILE A 255 14.66 -7.63 -13.47
C ILE A 255 15.03 -8.89 -12.67
N LEU A 256 14.11 -9.39 -11.83
CA LEU A 256 14.33 -10.60 -11.04
C LEU A 256 14.54 -11.85 -11.90
N LEU A 257 13.78 -12.01 -12.99
CA LEU A 257 13.98 -13.11 -13.95
C LEU A 257 15.37 -13.09 -14.61
N ASN A 258 15.88 -11.90 -14.91
CA ASN A 258 17.23 -11.75 -15.46
C ASN A 258 18.30 -12.15 -14.43
N ILE A 259 18.13 -11.74 -13.17
CA ILE A 259 19.04 -12.10 -12.07
C ILE A 259 19.10 -13.63 -11.88
N VAL A 260 17.96 -14.32 -11.94
CA VAL A 260 17.93 -15.80 -11.83
C VAL A 260 18.31 -16.53 -13.13
N GLY A 261 18.81 -15.81 -14.15
CA GLY A 261 19.32 -16.39 -15.39
C GLY A 261 18.25 -17.05 -16.26
N ARG A 262 17.00 -16.60 -16.15
CA ARG A 262 15.88 -17.13 -16.95
C ARG A 262 15.65 -16.38 -18.26
N ILE A 263 16.15 -15.14 -18.37
CA ILE A 263 16.15 -14.27 -19.56
C ILE A 263 17.40 -13.41 -19.65
#